data_AF-A0A5J4XCN1-F1
#
_entry.id   AF-A0A5J4XCN1-F1
#
_cell.length_a   1.000
_cell.length_b   1.000
_cell.length_c   1.000
_cell.angle_alpha   90.00
_cell.angle_beta   90.00
_cell.angle_gamma   90.00
#
_symmetry.space_group_name_H-M   'P 1'
#
loop_
_entity.id
_entity.type
_entity.pdbx_description
1 polymer ?
#
loop_
_entity_poly.entity_id
_entity_poly.type
_entity_poly.pdbx_seq_one_letter_code
_entity_poly.pdbx_strand_id
1 'polypeptide(L)'
;MLACLFGKAVVDCQERADCVEKDVEGGLAGRPLMSVPHILADESSAYYHAYVLAEMSVHQTRAHFKRKYGALVDNDKVGKDLEETYWRPGNGAAFLELVQQLTAEPLSADAWVSRLNQSVVSVVQQEEQDYLQAVQTGPKIKPGEPADLGMHVILVHGDDVIADSKKAGSIQAATTLYKEWLRRTWPETS
;
A
#
# COMPACT_ATOMS: atom_id res chain seq x y z
N MET A 1 12.54 34.52 33.77
CA MET A 1 11.86 35.07 32.57
C MET A 1 11.91 34.14 31.36
N LEU A 2 12.88 33.23 31.24
CA LEU A 2 12.94 32.23 30.15
C LEU A 2 11.91 31.08 30.27
N ALA A 3 11.51 30.69 31.48
CA ALA A 3 10.53 29.62 31.69
C ALA A 3 9.07 30.01 31.33
N CYS A 4 8.73 31.31 31.29
CA CYS A 4 7.40 31.76 30.89
C CYS A 4 7.18 31.80 29.38
N LEU A 5 8.25 31.85 28.58
CA LEU A 5 8.14 31.87 27.11
C LEU A 5 7.85 30.48 26.55
N PHE A 6 8.44 29.43 27.13
CA PHE A 6 8.13 28.04 26.74
C PHE A 6 6.75 27.59 27.18
N GLY A 7 6.27 28.02 28.37
CA GLY A 7 4.93 27.68 28.85
C GLY A 7 3.79 28.34 28.06
N LYS A 8 4.01 29.52 27.47
CA LYS A 8 2.99 30.20 26.63
C LYS A 8 2.90 29.62 25.21
N ALA A 9 4.01 29.14 24.64
CA ALA A 9 4.04 28.58 23.28
C ALA A 9 3.38 27.19 23.19
N VAL A 10 3.49 26.36 24.24
CA VAL A 10 2.87 25.02 24.26
C VAL A 10 1.33 25.09 24.38
N VAL A 11 0.81 26.08 25.12
CA VAL A 11 -0.64 26.32 25.24
C VAL A 11 -1.25 26.72 23.89
N ASP A 12 -0.51 27.48 23.08
CA ASP A 12 -0.94 27.90 21.74
C ASP A 12 -1.02 26.72 20.74
N CYS A 13 -0.06 25.79 20.75
CA CYS A 13 -0.06 24.64 19.83
C CYS A 13 -1.20 23.65 20.10
N GLN A 14 -1.51 23.35 21.36
CA GLN A 14 -2.61 22.43 21.70
C GLN A 14 -3.97 23.05 21.38
N GLU A 15 -4.19 24.31 21.76
CA GLU A 15 -5.43 25.02 21.43
C GLU A 15 -5.64 25.12 19.91
N ARG A 16 -4.55 25.33 19.16
CA ARG A 16 -4.60 25.35 17.69
C ARG A 16 -4.89 23.98 17.10
N ALA A 17 -4.29 22.92 17.64
CA ALA A 17 -4.59 21.55 17.26
C ALA A 17 -6.07 21.20 17.48
N ASP A 18 -6.61 21.50 18.66
CA ASP A 18 -8.02 21.29 19.00
C ASP A 18 -8.97 22.08 18.08
N CYS A 19 -8.58 23.29 17.69
CA CYS A 19 -9.33 24.11 16.72
C CYS A 19 -9.38 23.41 15.36
N VAL A 20 -8.25 22.93 14.85
CA VAL A 20 -8.17 22.21 13.57
C VAL A 20 -8.99 20.93 13.60
N GLU A 21 -8.91 20.14 14.67
CA GLU A 21 -9.72 18.92 14.83
C GLU A 21 -11.22 19.24 14.78
N LYS A 22 -11.66 20.28 15.52
CA LYS A 22 -13.07 20.70 15.49
C LYS A 22 -13.51 21.19 14.11
N ASP A 23 -12.65 21.93 13.41
CA ASP A 23 -12.97 22.50 12.10
C ASP A 23 -13.01 21.42 11.00
N VAL A 24 -12.10 20.44 11.04
CA VAL A 24 -11.92 19.42 10.00
C VAL A 24 -12.71 18.14 10.29
N GLU A 25 -12.66 17.64 11.53
CA GLU A 25 -13.29 16.37 11.93
C GLU A 25 -14.67 16.57 12.59
N GLY A 26 -15.02 17.81 12.97
CA GLY A 26 -16.28 18.13 13.64
C GLY A 26 -16.27 17.87 15.16
N GLY A 27 -15.11 17.58 15.75
CA GLY A 27 -14.93 17.30 17.17
C GLY A 27 -13.47 17.07 17.52
N LEU A 28 -13.17 16.80 18.80
CA LEU A 28 -11.83 16.37 19.20
C LEU A 28 -11.59 14.92 18.74
N ALA A 29 -10.40 14.66 18.21
CA ALA A 29 -10.03 13.35 17.73
C ALA A 29 -9.95 12.33 18.88
N GLY A 30 -10.31 11.07 18.62
CA GLY A 30 -10.15 9.98 19.60
C GLY A 30 -8.69 9.74 20.00
N ARG A 31 -7.76 10.23 19.17
CA ARG A 31 -6.34 10.36 19.46
C ARG A 31 -5.93 11.82 19.18
N PRO A 32 -5.63 12.64 20.22
CA PRO A 32 -5.30 14.04 20.02
C PRO A 32 -4.11 14.24 19.08
N LEU A 33 -4.14 15.25 18.22
CA LEU A 33 -3.12 15.54 17.21
C LEU A 33 -1.72 15.63 17.83
N MET A 34 -1.59 16.29 18.99
CA MET A 34 -0.32 16.44 19.72
C MET A 34 0.21 15.13 20.33
N SER A 35 -0.58 14.04 20.33
CA SER A 35 -0.12 12.71 20.76
C SER A 35 0.61 11.92 19.67
N VAL A 36 0.71 12.46 18.45
CA VAL A 36 1.43 11.82 17.35
C VAL A 36 2.90 12.24 17.43
N PRO A 37 3.84 11.28 17.58
CA PRO A 37 5.22 11.57 17.93
C PRO A 37 5.97 12.40 16.86
N HIS A 38 5.53 12.33 15.60
CA HIS A 38 6.20 13.03 14.49
C HIS A 38 6.13 14.56 14.58
N ILE A 39 5.09 15.11 15.22
CA ILE A 39 4.95 16.57 15.43
C ILE A 39 5.94 17.04 16.50
N LEU A 40 6.32 16.14 17.42
CA LEU A 40 7.23 16.41 18.54
C LEU A 40 8.69 16.04 18.24
N ALA A 41 8.93 15.32 17.14
CA ALA A 41 10.26 14.93 16.69
C ALA A 41 10.76 15.90 15.61
N ASP A 42 11.96 16.45 15.83
CA ASP A 42 12.61 17.48 14.99
C ASP A 42 12.76 17.07 13.52
N GLU A 43 12.81 15.76 13.25
CA GLU A 43 13.06 15.18 11.92
C GLU A 43 11.79 15.02 11.05
N SER A 44 10.59 15.24 11.58
CA SER A 44 9.35 14.74 10.93
C SER A 44 8.20 15.73 10.79
N SER A 45 8.42 17.01 11.11
CA SER A 45 7.40 18.07 11.03
C SER A 45 6.82 18.30 9.61
N ALA A 46 7.53 17.87 8.56
CA ALA A 46 7.08 17.97 7.16
C ALA A 46 6.52 16.66 6.56
N TYR A 47 6.32 15.57 7.32
CA TYR A 47 6.01 14.27 6.70
C TYR A 47 4.54 14.08 6.31
N TYR A 48 3.59 14.77 6.96
CA TYR A 48 2.16 14.45 6.85
C TYR A 48 1.54 14.71 5.47
N HIS A 49 1.95 15.79 4.81
CA HIS A 49 1.44 16.12 3.48
C HIS A 49 1.83 15.04 2.45
N ALA A 50 2.93 14.30 2.68
CA ALA A 50 3.34 13.21 1.80
C ALA A 50 2.31 12.06 1.78
N TYR A 51 1.60 11.79 2.89
CA TYR A 51 0.50 10.80 2.88
C TYR A 51 -0.65 11.25 1.98
N VAL A 52 -1.01 12.53 2.04
CA VAL A 52 -2.09 13.10 1.21
C VAL A 52 -1.68 13.06 -0.27
N LEU A 53 -0.44 13.45 -0.60
CA LEU A 53 0.09 13.38 -1.95
C LEU A 53 0.16 11.94 -2.47
N ALA A 54 0.54 10.99 -1.61
CA ALA A 54 0.56 9.56 -1.94
C ALA A 54 -0.86 9.06 -2.26
N GLU A 55 -1.85 9.35 -1.42
CA GLU A 55 -3.26 8.97 -1.67
C GLU A 55 -3.79 9.56 -2.98
N MET A 56 -3.56 10.86 -3.23
CA MET A 56 -3.90 11.49 -4.51
C MET A 56 -3.28 10.73 -5.69
N SER A 57 -1.99 10.40 -5.61
CA SER A 57 -1.28 9.69 -6.68
C SER A 57 -1.78 8.26 -6.88
N VAL A 58 -2.17 7.55 -5.82
CA VAL A 58 -2.74 6.20 -5.92
C VAL A 58 -4.05 6.25 -6.69
N HIS A 59 -4.95 7.19 -6.34
CA HIS A 59 -6.22 7.34 -7.03
C HIS A 59 -6.05 7.76 -8.49
N GLN A 60 -5.16 8.71 -8.78
CA GLN A 60 -4.85 9.13 -10.15
C GLN A 60 -4.25 7.97 -10.97
N THR A 61 -3.31 7.23 -10.39
CA THR A 61 -2.67 6.06 -11.04
C THR A 61 -3.69 4.95 -11.32
N ARG A 62 -4.58 4.65 -10.36
CA ARG A 62 -5.67 3.67 -10.54
C ARG A 62 -6.62 4.10 -11.65
N ALA A 63 -6.99 5.37 -11.69
CA ALA A 63 -7.86 5.91 -12.76
C ALA A 63 -7.17 5.80 -14.13
N HIS A 64 -5.88 6.15 -14.22
CA HIS A 64 -5.08 5.99 -15.43
C HIS A 64 -5.09 4.54 -15.93
N PHE A 65 -4.76 3.56 -15.07
CA PHE A 65 -4.73 2.15 -15.47
C PHE A 65 -6.11 1.59 -15.81
N LYS A 66 -7.18 1.98 -15.09
CA LYS A 66 -8.54 1.59 -15.46
C LYS A 66 -8.92 2.13 -16.84
N ARG A 67 -8.56 3.37 -17.18
CA ARG A 67 -8.78 3.93 -18.53
C ARG A 67 -7.95 3.20 -19.59
N LYS A 68 -6.68 2.90 -19.30
CA LYS A 68 -5.73 2.31 -20.25
C LYS A 68 -5.98 0.82 -20.50
N TYR A 69 -6.34 0.06 -19.46
CA TYR A 69 -6.38 -1.40 -19.51
C TYR A 69 -7.68 -2.03 -19.03
N GLY A 70 -8.62 -1.28 -18.48
CA GLY A 70 -9.90 -1.79 -17.95
C GLY A 70 -9.78 -2.47 -16.57
N ALA A 71 -8.83 -3.40 -16.41
CA ALA A 71 -8.62 -4.15 -15.17
C ALA A 71 -7.22 -3.93 -14.56
N LEU A 72 -7.17 -3.88 -13.24
CA LEU A 72 -5.92 -3.69 -12.47
C LEU A 72 -5.28 -5.02 -12.04
N VAL A 73 -6.10 -5.95 -11.53
CA VAL A 73 -5.66 -7.26 -11.03
C VAL A 73 -5.39 -8.20 -12.21
N ASP A 74 -4.41 -9.09 -12.07
CA ASP A 74 -4.01 -10.08 -13.08
C ASP A 74 -3.59 -9.48 -14.44
N ASN A 75 -3.10 -8.24 -14.42
CA ASN A 75 -2.65 -7.52 -15.60
C ASN A 75 -1.14 -7.22 -15.53
N ASP A 76 -0.35 -8.00 -16.27
CA ASP A 76 1.11 -7.90 -16.30
C ASP A 76 1.63 -6.53 -16.78
N LYS A 77 0.86 -5.84 -17.64
CA LYS A 77 1.18 -4.50 -18.14
C LYS A 77 1.16 -3.45 -17.02
N VAL A 78 0.30 -3.60 -16.02
CA VAL A 78 0.25 -2.69 -14.86
C VAL A 78 1.56 -2.81 -14.06
N GLY A 79 1.98 -4.04 -13.78
CA GLY A 79 3.23 -4.29 -13.07
C GLY A 79 4.45 -3.74 -13.83
N LYS A 80 4.48 -3.93 -15.15
CA LYS A 80 5.54 -3.39 -16.01
C LYS A 80 5.60 -1.86 -15.97
N ASP A 81 4.46 -1.18 -16.15
CA ASP A 81 4.42 0.28 -16.14
C ASP A 81 4.86 0.86 -14.78
N LEU A 82 4.45 0.22 -13.66
CA LEU A 82 4.87 0.59 -12.31
C LEU A 82 6.36 0.36 -12.08
N GLU A 83 6.89 -0.76 -12.54
CA GLU A 83 8.30 -1.11 -12.41
C GLU A 83 9.20 -0.13 -13.16
N GLU A 84 8.86 0.16 -14.42
CA GLU A 84 9.61 1.07 -15.27
C GLU A 84 9.58 2.51 -14.75
N THR A 85 8.43 2.97 -14.25
CA THR A 85 8.25 4.39 -13.87
C THR A 85 8.48 4.65 -12.40
N TYR A 86 7.89 3.90 -11.47
CA TYR A 86 7.98 4.19 -10.03
C TYR A 86 9.13 3.51 -9.33
N TRP A 87 9.52 2.30 -9.72
CA TRP A 87 10.48 1.51 -8.93
C TRP A 87 11.90 1.64 -9.45
N ARG A 88 12.10 1.42 -10.76
CA ARG A 88 13.42 1.41 -11.39
C ARG A 88 14.21 2.71 -11.21
N PRO A 89 13.60 3.91 -11.26
CA PRO A 89 14.36 5.15 -11.08
C PRO A 89 14.88 5.38 -9.65
N GLY A 90 14.26 4.75 -8.64
CA GLY A 90 14.59 5.00 -7.23
C GLY A 90 14.57 6.49 -6.88
N ASN A 91 15.61 6.97 -6.20
CA ASN A 91 15.76 8.41 -5.86
C ASN A 91 16.28 9.27 -7.03
N GLY A 92 16.38 8.73 -8.24
CA GLY A 92 16.88 9.44 -9.42
C GLY A 92 15.87 10.38 -10.08
N ALA A 93 14.60 10.38 -9.63
CA ALA A 93 13.53 11.22 -10.17
C ALA A 93 12.64 11.77 -9.05
N ALA A 94 12.06 12.94 -9.25
CA ALA A 94 11.17 13.55 -8.26
C ALA A 94 9.77 12.92 -8.31
N PHE A 95 9.13 12.76 -7.15
CA PHE A 95 7.82 12.12 -7.03
C PHE A 95 6.74 12.70 -7.98
N LEU A 96 6.62 14.03 -8.06
CA LEU A 96 5.61 14.67 -8.91
C LEU A 96 5.87 14.42 -10.40
N GLU A 97 7.14 14.37 -10.80
CA GLU A 97 7.54 14.03 -12.17
C GLU A 97 7.20 12.58 -12.49
N LEU A 98 7.43 11.66 -11.55
CA LEU A 98 7.08 10.26 -11.71
C LEU A 98 5.57 10.05 -11.92
N VAL A 99 4.73 10.74 -11.15
CA VAL A 99 3.26 10.70 -11.33
C VAL A 99 2.88 11.22 -12.70
N GLN A 100 3.47 12.34 -13.14
CA GLN A 100 3.20 12.92 -14.45
C GLN A 100 3.69 12.01 -15.59
N GLN A 101 4.86 11.38 -15.46
CA GLN A 101 5.39 10.43 -16.43
C GLN A 101 4.47 9.22 -16.59
N LEU A 102 3.99 8.64 -15.48
CA LEU A 102 3.12 7.47 -15.55
C LEU A 102 1.73 7.83 -16.08
N THR A 103 1.15 8.90 -15.57
CA THR A 103 -0.28 9.19 -15.80
C THR A 103 -0.53 10.13 -16.98
N ALA A 104 0.53 10.71 -17.54
CA ALA A 104 0.54 11.77 -18.55
C ALA A 104 -0.07 13.10 -18.10
N GLU A 105 -0.44 13.23 -16.82
CA GLU A 105 -1.11 14.40 -16.24
C GLU A 105 -0.39 14.83 -14.95
N PRO A 106 -0.27 16.13 -14.65
CA PRO A 106 0.22 16.57 -13.34
C PRO A 106 -0.59 15.95 -12.19
N LEU A 107 0.00 15.83 -11.00
CA LEU A 107 -0.73 15.35 -9.83
C LEU A 107 -1.95 16.24 -9.54
N SER A 108 -3.11 15.62 -9.39
CA SER A 108 -4.39 16.26 -9.07
C SER A 108 -5.19 15.44 -8.03
N ALA A 109 -6.15 16.09 -7.37
CA ALA A 109 -7.03 15.42 -6.41
C ALA A 109 -8.29 14.82 -7.07
N ASP A 110 -8.52 15.06 -8.37
CA ASP A 110 -9.82 14.85 -9.01
C ASP A 110 -10.31 13.40 -8.91
N ALA A 111 -9.41 12.44 -9.16
CA ALA A 111 -9.72 11.02 -9.05
C ALA A 111 -10.07 10.59 -7.61
N TRP A 112 -9.42 11.21 -6.62
CA TRP A 112 -9.67 10.93 -5.21
C TRP A 112 -10.98 11.57 -4.74
N VAL A 113 -11.18 12.86 -5.04
CA VAL A 113 -12.42 13.60 -4.74
C VAL A 113 -13.62 12.93 -5.40
N SER A 114 -13.50 12.50 -6.66
CA SER A 114 -14.54 11.76 -7.36
C SER A 114 -14.90 10.45 -6.66
N ARG A 115 -13.94 9.77 -6.02
CA ARG A 115 -14.19 8.55 -5.22
C ARG A 115 -14.88 8.89 -3.91
N LEU A 116 -14.42 9.93 -3.20
CA LEU A 116 -15.00 10.36 -1.92
C LEU A 116 -16.46 10.85 -2.05
N ASN A 117 -16.81 11.41 -3.21
CA ASN A 117 -18.18 11.86 -3.50
C ASN A 117 -19.18 10.73 -3.80
N GLN A 118 -18.75 9.46 -3.80
CA GLN A 118 -19.63 8.32 -4.01
C GLN A 118 -20.33 7.93 -2.70
N SER A 119 -21.61 7.58 -2.78
CA SER A 119 -22.32 7.07 -1.60
C SER A 119 -21.83 5.68 -1.24
N VAL A 120 -21.68 5.39 0.06
CA VAL A 120 -21.26 4.06 0.54
C VAL A 120 -22.14 2.95 -0.03
N VAL A 121 -23.46 3.17 -0.10
CA VAL A 121 -24.41 2.19 -0.66
C VAL A 121 -24.10 1.89 -2.13
N SER A 122 -23.86 2.92 -2.95
CA SER A 122 -23.52 2.73 -4.37
C SER A 122 -22.19 2.01 -4.55
N VAL A 123 -21.20 2.33 -3.72
CA VAL A 123 -19.89 1.69 -3.74
C VAL A 123 -20.00 0.23 -3.40
N VAL A 124 -20.66 -0.12 -2.29
CA VAL A 124 -20.84 -1.52 -1.87
C VAL A 124 -21.55 -2.33 -2.94
N GLN A 125 -22.62 -1.78 -3.54
CA GLN A 125 -23.35 -2.46 -4.61
C GLN A 125 -22.48 -2.70 -5.85
N GLN A 126 -21.68 -1.72 -6.26
CA GLN A 126 -20.77 -1.86 -7.42
C GLN A 126 -19.68 -2.90 -7.14
N GLU A 127 -19.03 -2.83 -5.98
CA GLU A 127 -17.93 -3.74 -5.61
C GLU A 127 -18.44 -5.19 -5.47
N GLU A 128 -19.68 -5.39 -4.98
CA GLU A 128 -20.32 -6.71 -4.96
C GLU A 128 -20.52 -7.27 -6.37
N GLN A 129 -21.01 -6.45 -7.31
CA GLN A 129 -21.17 -6.87 -8.71
C GLN A 129 -19.83 -7.21 -9.36
N ASP A 130 -18.83 -6.34 -9.19
CA ASP A 130 -17.47 -6.54 -9.72
C ASP A 130 -16.86 -7.84 -9.15
N TYR A 131 -17.05 -8.10 -7.86
CA TYR A 131 -16.60 -9.33 -7.21
C TYR A 131 -17.28 -10.58 -7.77
N LEU A 132 -18.61 -10.57 -7.90
CA LEU A 132 -19.36 -11.71 -8.45
C LEU A 132 -18.93 -12.02 -9.89
N GLN A 133 -18.69 -10.99 -10.71
CA GLN A 133 -18.19 -11.15 -12.07
C GLN A 133 -16.76 -11.73 -12.08
N ALA A 134 -15.88 -11.25 -11.19
CA ALA A 134 -14.52 -11.77 -11.08
C ALA A 134 -14.50 -13.24 -10.64
N VAL A 135 -15.33 -13.62 -9.67
CA VAL A 135 -15.47 -15.01 -9.21
C VAL A 135 -15.96 -15.92 -10.35
N GLN A 136 -16.92 -15.46 -11.15
CA GLN A 136 -17.40 -16.21 -12.32
C GLN A 136 -16.33 -16.38 -13.41
N THR A 137 -15.50 -15.35 -13.61
CA THR A 137 -14.37 -15.39 -14.56
C THR A 137 -13.30 -16.37 -14.10
N GLY A 138 -13.07 -16.46 -12.79
CA GLY A 138 -12.10 -17.35 -12.17
C GLY A 138 -10.65 -16.83 -12.29
N PRO A 139 -9.73 -17.36 -11.47
CA PRO A 139 -8.33 -16.94 -11.50
C PRO A 139 -7.63 -17.41 -12.78
N LYS A 140 -6.60 -16.66 -13.21
CA LYS A 140 -5.75 -17.05 -14.34
C LYS A 140 -5.09 -18.42 -14.15
N ILE A 141 -4.72 -18.75 -12.90
CA ILE A 141 -4.19 -20.06 -12.50
C ILE A 141 -5.32 -20.83 -11.83
N LYS A 142 -5.74 -21.96 -12.41
CA LYS A 142 -6.91 -22.69 -11.89
C LYS A 142 -6.57 -23.42 -10.58
N PRO A 143 -7.57 -23.69 -9.72
CA PRO A 143 -7.38 -24.54 -8.55
C PRO A 143 -6.75 -25.89 -8.94
N GLY A 144 -5.63 -26.24 -8.29
CA GLY A 144 -4.88 -27.47 -8.56
C GLY A 144 -3.82 -27.35 -9.65
N GLU A 145 -3.78 -26.26 -10.42
CA GLU A 145 -2.67 -26.00 -11.34
C GLU A 145 -1.46 -25.44 -10.57
N PRO A 146 -0.23 -25.82 -10.95
CA PRO A 146 0.97 -25.26 -10.35
C PRO A 146 1.11 -23.78 -10.75
N ALA A 147 1.17 -22.90 -9.76
CA ALA A 147 1.58 -21.50 -9.94
C ALA A 147 3.09 -21.40 -10.18
N ASP A 148 3.50 -20.92 -11.35
CA ASP A 148 4.88 -20.54 -11.61
C ASP A 148 5.00 -19.01 -11.60
N LEU A 149 5.75 -18.50 -10.63
CA LEU A 149 6.00 -17.06 -10.48
C LEU A 149 7.21 -16.59 -11.31
N GLY A 150 7.92 -17.50 -11.99
CA GLY A 150 9.19 -17.19 -12.65
C GLY A 150 10.28 -16.76 -11.67
N MET A 151 10.13 -17.10 -10.39
CA MET A 151 11.01 -16.70 -9.30
C MET A 151 11.87 -17.85 -8.83
N HIS A 152 13.13 -17.56 -8.50
CA HIS A 152 13.98 -18.47 -7.74
C HIS A 152 13.71 -18.29 -6.24
N VAL A 153 12.96 -19.23 -5.67
CA VAL A 153 12.64 -19.27 -4.23
C VAL A 153 13.58 -20.22 -3.51
N ILE A 154 14.20 -19.74 -2.43
CA ILE A 154 15.04 -20.52 -1.51
C ILE A 154 14.42 -20.41 -0.11
N LEU A 155 14.12 -21.54 0.52
CA LEU A 155 13.54 -21.64 1.86
C LEU A 155 14.67 -22.04 2.82
N VAL A 156 14.92 -21.18 3.81
CA VAL A 156 16.07 -21.29 4.72
C VAL A 156 15.62 -21.27 6.18
N HIS A 157 16.40 -21.93 7.04
CA HIS A 157 16.28 -21.83 8.49
C HIS A 157 17.64 -21.48 9.09
N GLY A 158 17.82 -20.22 9.48
CA GLY A 158 19.15 -19.71 9.82
C GLY A 158 20.09 -19.82 8.62
N ASP A 159 21.19 -20.55 8.78
CA ASP A 159 22.19 -20.79 7.73
C ASP A 159 21.88 -22.04 6.87
N ASP A 160 20.87 -22.84 7.25
CA ASP A 160 20.54 -24.09 6.57
C ASP A 160 19.55 -23.85 5.42
N VAL A 161 19.94 -24.27 4.20
CA VAL A 161 19.03 -24.31 3.06
C VAL A 161 18.15 -25.56 3.15
N ILE A 162 16.86 -25.37 3.41
CA ILE A 162 15.89 -26.45 3.55
C ILE A 162 15.37 -26.91 2.19
N ALA A 163 15.05 -25.96 1.32
CA ALA A 163 14.60 -26.26 -0.03
C ALA A 163 14.97 -25.14 -0.99
N ASP A 164 15.22 -25.51 -2.25
CA ASP A 164 15.60 -24.61 -3.33
C ASP A 164 14.76 -24.98 -4.55
N SER A 165 13.90 -24.08 -5.00
CA SER A 165 12.99 -24.30 -6.14
C SER A 165 13.72 -24.60 -7.45
N LYS A 166 14.95 -24.12 -7.64
CA LYS A 166 15.77 -24.43 -8.81
C LYS A 166 16.30 -25.86 -8.77
N LYS A 167 16.63 -26.37 -7.58
CA LYS A 167 17.07 -27.77 -7.39
C LYS A 167 15.90 -28.74 -7.39
N ALA A 168 14.77 -28.33 -6.81
CA ALA A 168 13.55 -29.14 -6.71
C ALA A 168 12.73 -29.14 -8.03
N GLY A 169 13.05 -28.27 -8.98
CA GLY A 169 12.40 -28.17 -10.29
C GLY A 169 11.13 -27.32 -10.32
N SER A 170 10.55 -26.97 -9.16
CA SER A 170 9.42 -26.04 -9.06
C SER A 170 9.29 -25.45 -7.65
N ILE A 171 8.55 -24.36 -7.52
CA ILE A 171 8.18 -23.76 -6.22
C ILE A 171 7.34 -24.74 -5.40
N GLN A 172 6.42 -25.47 -6.04
CA GLN A 172 5.58 -26.48 -5.40
C GLN A 172 6.43 -27.59 -4.80
N ALA A 173 7.39 -28.12 -5.56
CA ALA A 173 8.30 -29.17 -5.08
C ALA A 173 9.14 -28.68 -3.90
N ALA A 174 9.71 -27.47 -3.98
CA ALA A 174 10.45 -26.88 -2.85
C ALA A 174 9.56 -26.66 -1.62
N THR A 175 8.30 -26.24 -1.81
CA THR A 175 7.34 -26.05 -0.73
C THR A 175 6.97 -27.39 -0.07
N THR A 176 6.86 -28.48 -0.83
CA THR A 176 6.63 -29.83 -0.29
C THR A 176 7.80 -30.26 0.59
N LEU A 177 9.04 -30.13 0.11
CA LEU A 177 10.25 -30.44 0.90
C LEU A 177 10.30 -29.62 2.19
N TYR A 178 9.97 -28.34 2.13
CA TYR A 178 9.92 -27.47 3.30
C TYR A 178 8.82 -27.88 4.29
N LYS A 179 7.63 -28.25 3.81
CA LYS A 179 6.53 -28.77 4.66
C LYS A 179 6.92 -30.08 5.35
N GLU A 180 7.61 -30.98 4.64
CA GLU A 180 8.13 -32.22 5.22
C GLU A 180 9.18 -31.95 6.29
N TRP A 181 10.11 -31.02 6.03
CA TRP A 181 11.08 -30.58 7.03
C TRP A 181 10.39 -29.99 8.26
N LEU A 182 9.40 -29.10 8.09
CA LEU A 182 8.63 -28.52 9.21
C LEU A 182 7.99 -29.61 10.08
N ARG A 183 7.29 -30.58 9.48
CA ARG A 183 6.64 -31.68 10.22
C ARG A 183 7.64 -32.57 10.96
N ARG A 184 8.85 -32.72 10.42
CA ARG A 184 9.91 -33.50 11.07
C ARG A 184 10.56 -32.73 12.23
N THR A 185 10.77 -31.43 12.06
CA THR A 185 11.46 -30.58 13.05
C THR A 185 10.55 -30.16 14.19
N TRP A 186 9.30 -29.82 13.88
CA TRP A 186 8.24 -29.52 14.85
C TRP A 186 7.03 -30.42 14.57
N PRO A 187 7.11 -31.71 14.94
CA PRO A 187 5.96 -32.59 14.84
C PRO A 187 4.82 -32.04 15.68
N GLU A 188 3.59 -32.13 15.17
CA GLU A 188 2.40 -31.80 15.95
C GLU A 188 2.43 -32.63 17.23
N THR A 189 2.61 -31.98 18.36
CA THR A 189 2.44 -32.61 19.66
C THR A 189 0.99 -33.03 19.75
N SER A 190 0.78 -34.35 19.77
CA SER A 190 -0.53 -34.99 19.94
C SER A 190 -1.22 -34.55 21.23
#